data_AF-A0A356AKY6-F1
#
_entry.id   AF-A0A356AKY6-F1
#
_cell.length_a   1.000
_cell.length_b   1.000
_cell.length_c   1.000
_cell.angle_alpha   90.00
_cell.angle_beta   90.00
_cell.angle_gamma   90.00
#
_symmetry.space_group_name_H-M   'P 1'
#
loop_
_entity.id
_entity.type
_entity.pdbx_description
1 polymer ?
#
loop_
_entity_poly.entity_id
_entity_poly.type
_entity_poly.pdbx_seq_one_letter_code
_entity_poly.pdbx_strand_id
1 'polypeptide(L)'
;EDYQFLGGLYPSPGYTDEIISLYACRVKASGESHPDDDEFLEVDRVPLGRAVELVMNNELPDSKTQALVLKIAYLVENRKF
;
A
#
# COMPACT_ATOMS: atom_id res chain seq x y z
N GLU A 1 -2.42 11.94 -9.98
CA GLU A 1 -1.91 12.22 -11.35
C GLU A 1 -0.49 11.71 -11.55
N ASP A 2 0.38 11.72 -10.54
CA ASP A 2 1.70 11.08 -10.63
C ASP A 2 1.71 9.77 -9.82
N TYR A 3 1.61 8.64 -10.52
CA TYR A 3 1.64 7.30 -9.93
C TYR A 3 2.99 6.67 -10.21
N GLN A 4 3.78 6.44 -9.17
CA GLN A 4 5.06 5.76 -9.27
C GLN A 4 4.86 4.26 -9.14
N PHE A 5 5.27 3.51 -10.15
CA PHE A 5 5.30 2.05 -10.11
C PHE A 5 6.41 1.55 -9.18
N LEU A 6 6.07 0.64 -8.26
CA LEU A 6 6.98 0.08 -7.26
C LEU A 6 7.29 -1.41 -7.49
N GLY A 7 6.88 -1.97 -8.63
CA GLY A 7 7.10 -3.37 -8.99
C GLY A 7 5.89 -4.28 -8.72
N GLY A 8 5.97 -5.51 -9.21
CA GLY A 8 5.00 -6.57 -8.92
C GLY A 8 5.29 -7.27 -7.59
N LEU A 9 4.24 -7.57 -6.85
CA LEU A 9 4.24 -8.48 -5.70
C LEU A 9 3.66 -9.83 -6.15
N TYR A 10 4.34 -10.89 -5.79
CA TYR A 10 3.89 -12.27 -5.96
C TYR A 10 3.44 -12.79 -4.59
N PRO A 11 2.13 -12.80 -4.30
CA PRO A 11 1.65 -13.06 -2.93
C PRO A 11 1.93 -14.48 -2.49
N SER A 12 1.83 -15.47 -3.39
CA SER A 12 2.24 -16.83 -3.11
C SER A 12 2.54 -17.66 -4.38
N PRO A 13 3.79 -17.62 -4.87
CA PRO A 13 4.19 -18.34 -6.08
C PRO A 13 3.96 -19.87 -6.03
N GLY A 14 3.78 -20.43 -4.84
CA GLY A 14 3.57 -21.87 -4.66
C GLY A 14 2.18 -22.37 -5.05
N TYR A 15 1.17 -21.49 -5.14
CA TYR A 15 -0.20 -21.90 -5.46
C TYR A 15 -0.97 -20.95 -6.38
N THR A 16 -0.50 -19.71 -6.59
CA THR A 16 -1.15 -18.74 -7.47
C THR A 16 -0.15 -18.09 -8.40
N ASP A 17 -0.61 -17.79 -9.61
CA ASP A 17 0.08 -16.99 -10.62
C ASP A 17 -0.28 -15.50 -10.53
N GLU A 18 -1.01 -15.10 -9.48
CA GLU A 18 -1.37 -13.70 -9.23
C GLU A 18 -0.13 -12.81 -9.15
N ILE A 19 -0.19 -11.66 -9.83
CA ILE A 19 0.80 -10.60 -9.73
C ILE A 19 0.07 -9.30 -9.39
N ILE A 20 0.34 -8.78 -8.20
CA ILE A 20 -0.24 -7.52 -7.72
C ILE A 20 0.72 -6.38 -8.05
N SER A 21 0.32 -5.48 -8.94
CA SER A 21 1.11 -4.30 -9.29
C SER A 21 1.02 -3.24 -8.19
N LEU A 22 2.15 -2.89 -7.57
CA LEU A 22 2.20 -1.88 -6.52
C LEU A 22 2.47 -0.50 -7.10
N TYR A 23 1.68 0.49 -6.70
CA TYR A 23 1.83 1.89 -7.07
C TYR A 23 1.76 2.80 -5.83
N ALA A 24 2.47 3.91 -5.86
CA ALA A 24 2.35 4.98 -4.86
C ALA A 24 2.10 6.33 -5.55
N CYS A 25 1.34 7.20 -4.89
CA CYS A 25 1.11 8.56 -5.37
C CYS A 25 0.96 9.54 -4.20
N ARG A 26 1.20 10.83 -4.46
CA ARG A 26 0.87 11.90 -3.52
C ARG A 26 -0.58 12.33 -3.76
N VAL A 27 -1.45 12.05 -2.80
CA VAL A 27 -2.88 12.38 -2.88
C VAL A 27 -3.06 13.89 -2.70
N LYS A 28 -3.64 14.57 -3.70
CA LYS A 28 -3.92 16.02 -3.67
C LYS A 28 -5.33 16.35 -3.14
N ALA A 29 -6.28 15.45 -3.35
CA ALA A 29 -7.67 15.55 -2.90
C ALA A 29 -8.27 14.15 -2.77
N SER A 30 -9.32 14.02 -1.97
CA SER A 30 -10.15 12.82 -1.87
C SER A 30 -11.48 13.07 -2.58
N GLY A 31 -11.95 12.10 -3.36
CA GLY A 31 -13.29 12.11 -3.96
C GLY A 31 -14.34 11.52 -3.03
N GLU A 32 -15.58 11.45 -3.53
CA GLU A 32 -16.66 10.70 -2.88
C GLU A 32 -16.39 9.19 -3.00
N SER A 33 -16.73 8.43 -1.95
CA SER A 33 -16.63 6.97 -1.94
C SER A 33 -17.86 6.37 -2.61
N HIS A 34 -17.65 5.44 -3.53
CA HIS A 34 -18.73 4.70 -4.20
C HIS A 34 -18.33 3.24 -4.36
N PRO A 35 -18.24 2.47 -3.24
CA PRO A 35 -17.89 1.06 -3.27
C PRO A 35 -19.04 0.23 -3.87
N ASP A 36 -18.73 -1.00 -4.29
CA ASP A 36 -19.74 -1.95 -4.74
C ASP A 36 -20.69 -2.35 -3.58
N ASP A 37 -21.89 -2.83 -3.91
CA ASP A 37 -22.95 -3.10 -2.91
C ASP A 37 -22.54 -4.12 -1.82
N ASP A 38 -21.58 -5.00 -2.11
CA ASP A 38 -21.02 -6.01 -1.21
C ASP A 38 -19.67 -5.60 -0.60
N GLU A 39 -19.20 -4.38 -0.87
CA GLU A 39 -17.91 -3.88 -0.42
C GLU A 39 -18.06 -2.86 0.72
N PHE A 40 -17.60 -3.22 1.92
CA PHE A 40 -17.59 -2.36 3.10
C PHE A 40 -16.18 -1.79 3.32
N LEU A 41 -15.98 -0.50 3.03
CA LEU A 41 -14.69 0.18 3.17
C LEU A 41 -14.75 1.39 4.10
N GLU A 42 -13.75 1.49 4.97
CA GLU A 42 -13.46 2.68 5.77
C GLU A 42 -12.08 3.23 5.41
N VAL A 43 -11.99 4.56 5.26
CA VAL A 43 -10.73 5.24 4.93
C VAL A 43 -10.12 5.85 6.18
N ASP A 44 -8.89 5.45 6.49
CA ASP A 44 -8.09 6.02 7.58
C ASP A 44 -6.79 6.65 7.05
N ARG A 45 -6.27 7.66 7.77
CA ARG A 45 -5.01 8.34 7.47
C ARG A 45 -4.00 8.07 8.58
N VAL A 46 -2.97 7.31 8.23
CA VAL A 46 -1.89 6.96 9.15
C VAL A 46 -0.60 7.64 8.72
N PRO A 47 0.15 8.30 9.63
CA PRO A 47 1.50 8.79 9.33
C PRO A 47 2.40 7.64 8.86
N LEU A 48 3.23 7.88 7.84
CA LEU A 48 4.05 6.81 7.25
C LEU A 48 4.95 6.09 8.28
N GLY A 49 5.57 6.82 9.20
CA GLY A 49 6.37 6.21 10.28
C GLY A 49 5.54 5.28 11.17
N ARG A 50 4.30 5.67 11.51
CA ARG A 50 3.38 4.82 12.27
C ARG A 50 2.96 3.58 11.47
N ALA A 51 2.73 3.71 10.17
CA ALA A 51 2.42 2.55 9.32
C ALA A 51 3.58 1.55 9.31
N VAL A 52 4.84 2.01 9.29
CA VAL A 52 6.01 1.14 9.43
C VAL A 52 6.00 0.42 10.79
N GLU A 53 5.74 1.12 11.89
CA GLU A 53 5.63 0.48 13.22
C GLU A 53 4.54 -0.60 13.23
N LEU A 54 3.36 -0.34 12.67
CA LEU A 54 2.26 -1.30 12.57
C LEU A 54 2.68 -2.56 11.78
N VAL A 55 3.42 -2.40 10.69
CA VAL A 55 4.01 -3.52 9.94
C VAL A 55 4.99 -4.31 10.82
N MET A 56 5.91 -3.62 11.49
CA MET A 56 6.95 -4.27 12.32
C MET A 56 6.37 -4.99 13.54
N ASN A 57 5.24 -4.50 14.07
CA ASN A 57 4.51 -5.14 15.17
C ASN A 57 3.54 -6.24 14.70
N ASN A 58 3.48 -6.55 13.40
CA ASN A 58 2.54 -7.50 12.81
C ASN A 58 1.06 -7.15 13.02
N GLU A 59 0.75 -5.85 13.19
CA GLU A 59 -0.61 -5.31 13.26
C GLU A 59 -1.22 -5.14 11.84
N LEU A 60 -0.38 -5.07 10.81
CA LEU A 60 -0.76 -5.10 9.39
C LEU A 60 -0.18 -6.36 8.73
N PRO A 61 -0.82 -7.53 8.85
CA PRO A 61 -0.26 -8.81 8.38
C PRO A 61 -0.37 -9.04 6.85
N ASP A 62 -1.15 -8.21 6.15
CA ASP A 62 -1.40 -8.34 4.71
C ASP A 62 -0.13 -8.01 3.89
N SER A 63 0.29 -8.95 3.04
CA SER A 63 1.59 -8.90 2.36
C SER A 63 1.72 -7.72 1.39
N LYS A 64 0.65 -7.36 0.66
CA LYS A 64 0.66 -6.20 -0.25
C LYS A 64 0.75 -4.89 0.53
N THR A 65 0.08 -4.80 1.66
CA THR A 65 0.18 -3.65 2.57
C THR A 65 1.60 -3.52 3.13
N GLN A 66 2.16 -4.59 3.71
CA GLN A 66 3.51 -4.59 4.27
C GLN A 66 4.57 -4.20 3.23
N ALA A 67 4.53 -4.84 2.05
CA ALA A 67 5.49 -4.57 1.00
C ALA A 67 5.42 -3.13 0.49
N LEU A 68 4.21 -2.59 0.31
CA LEU A 68 4.02 -1.22 -0.16
C LEU A 68 4.50 -0.20 0.87
N VAL A 69 4.11 -0.36 2.15
CA VAL A 69 4.51 0.53 3.25
C VAL A 69 6.04 0.59 3.40
N LEU A 70 6.71 -0.56 3.38
CA LEU A 70 8.16 -0.62 3.54
C LEU A 70 8.89 -0.04 2.32
N LYS A 71 8.41 -0.32 1.09
CA LYS A 71 8.99 0.26 -0.13
C LYS A 71 8.87 1.78 -0.15
N ILE A 72 7.70 2.32 0.19
CA ILE A 72 7.49 3.78 0.17
C ILE A 72 8.24 4.48 1.29
N ALA A 73 8.34 3.87 2.48
CA ALA A 73 9.17 4.37 3.58
C ALA A 73 10.64 4.50 3.15
N TYR A 74 11.20 3.46 2.53
CA TYR A 74 12.57 3.48 2.01
C TYR A 74 12.76 4.62 0.98
N LEU A 75 11.84 4.79 0.03
CA LEU A 75 11.96 5.83 -0.98
C LEU A 75 11.87 7.25 -0.40
N VAL A 76 10.95 7.49 0.54
CA VAL A 76 10.80 8.78 1.23
C VAL A 76 12.06 9.12 2.03
N GLU A 77 12.59 8.17 2.79
CA GLU A 77 13.80 8.35 3.60
C GLU A 77 15.03 8.67 2.73
N ASN A 78 15.08 8.08 1.53
CA ASN A 78 16.14 8.31 0.54
C ASN A 78 15.85 9.49 -0.43
N ARG A 79 14.79 10.28 -0.19
CA ARG A 79 14.38 11.42 -1.05
C ARG A 79 14.18 11.06 -2.52
N LYS A 80 13.64 9.85 -2.76
CA LYS A 80 13.31 9.30 -4.09
C LYS A 80 11.79 9.25 -4.36
N PHE A 81 11.00 9.91 -3.52
CA PHE A 81 9.54 10.04 -3.61
C PHE A 81 9.07 11.39 -3.06
#